data_AF-A0A3N4DG41-F1
#
_entry.id   AF-A0A3N4DG41-F1
#
_cell.length_a   1.000
_cell.length_b   1.000
_cell.length_c   1.000
_cell.angle_alpha   90.00
_cell.angle_beta   90.00
_cell.angle_gamma   90.00
#
_symmetry.space_group_name_H-M   'P 1'
#
loop_
_entity.id
_entity.type
_entity.pdbx_description
1 polymer ?
#
loop_
_entity_poly.entity_id
_entity_poly.type
_entity_poly.pdbx_seq_one_letter_code
_entity_poly.pdbx_strand_id
1 'polypeptide(L)'
;MSEQSFINAKQGIDANTNGHSNSFQSTKRFYDDANFPKGFKRCGDFTSKEADLLEQHGQAMKNLVDGSQLPRNVDEDQFISVIQGTLPATTPMELLWSKYCRLAKGKPFYAVLGTINTPASAKVEIEVEFDDVEEDVSDTDEPE
;
A
#
# COMPACT_ATOMS: atom_id res chain seq x y z
N MET A 1 -2.88 -35.05 45.66
CA MET A 1 -1.83 -34.29 44.94
C MET A 1 -1.90 -34.74 43.49
N SER A 2 -2.40 -33.89 42.60
CA SER A 2 -2.05 -33.85 41.18
C SER A 2 -2.62 -32.55 40.62
N GLU A 3 -1.77 -31.54 40.75
CA GLU A 3 -1.43 -30.51 39.75
C GLU A 3 -2.56 -29.92 38.89
N GLN A 4 -2.77 -28.62 39.10
CA GLN A 4 -3.34 -27.69 38.14
C GLN A 4 -2.63 -27.74 36.78
N SER A 5 -3.37 -27.51 35.70
CA SER A 5 -2.93 -26.58 34.64
C SER A 5 -4.10 -26.16 33.73
N PHE A 6 -4.12 -24.85 33.46
CA PHE A 6 -5.23 -24.09 32.90
C PHE A 6 -5.20 -24.13 31.38
N ILE A 7 -6.28 -24.57 30.74
CA ILE A 7 -6.54 -24.24 29.33
C ILE A 7 -7.35 -22.95 29.27
N ASN A 8 -6.68 -21.82 29.03
CA ASN A 8 -7.32 -20.53 28.86
C ASN A 8 -6.70 -19.83 27.64
N ALA A 9 -7.42 -19.81 26.53
CA ALA A 9 -7.36 -18.82 25.43
C ALA A 9 -8.39 -19.27 24.37
N LYS A 10 -9.68 -18.97 24.55
CA LYS A 10 -10.29 -17.77 23.96
C LYS A 10 -9.78 -17.52 22.53
N GLN A 11 -10.22 -18.35 21.60
CA GLN A 11 -10.20 -18.01 20.18
C GLN A 11 -11.29 -16.93 19.99
N GLY A 12 -10.87 -15.67 20.15
CA GLY A 12 -11.67 -14.51 19.76
C GLY A 12 -11.81 -14.52 18.25
N ILE A 13 -12.94 -15.05 17.79
CA ILE A 13 -13.38 -14.96 16.39
C ILE A 13 -14.21 -13.69 16.28
N ASP A 14 -13.59 -12.52 16.46
CA ASP A 14 -14.16 -11.25 15.98
C ASP A 14 -13.89 -11.11 14.48
N ALA A 15 -14.45 -12.05 13.70
CA ALA A 15 -14.64 -11.89 12.27
C ALA A 15 -15.85 -10.97 12.04
N ASN A 16 -15.65 -9.67 12.28
CA ASN A 16 -16.52 -8.64 11.76
C ASN A 16 -15.67 -7.67 10.93
N THR A 17 -15.25 -8.11 9.75
CA THR A 17 -14.69 -7.21 8.74
C THR A 17 -15.78 -6.82 7.77
N ASN A 18 -16.14 -5.55 7.89
CA ASN A 18 -17.14 -4.86 7.12
C ASN A 18 -16.62 -4.68 5.68
N GLY A 19 -17.24 -5.36 4.71
CA GLY A 19 -17.36 -4.89 3.32
C GLY A 19 -16.10 -4.60 2.51
N HIS A 20 -15.00 -5.35 2.67
CA HIS A 20 -13.88 -5.31 1.73
C HIS A 20 -13.71 -6.68 1.08
N SER A 21 -13.61 -6.68 -0.24
CA SER A 21 -13.48 -7.85 -1.13
C SER A 21 -12.61 -8.94 -0.51
N ASN A 22 -12.99 -10.21 -0.70
CA ASN A 22 -12.33 -11.42 -0.15
C ASN A 22 -10.81 -11.56 -0.50
N SER A 23 -10.21 -10.58 -1.17
CA SER A 23 -8.79 -10.48 -1.53
C SER A 23 -7.95 -10.01 -0.33
N PHE A 24 -6.73 -10.55 -0.16
CA PHE A 24 -5.78 -10.20 0.93
C PHE A 24 -6.20 -10.60 2.36
N GLN A 25 -6.92 -11.71 2.53
CA GLN A 25 -7.29 -12.18 3.88
C GLN A 25 -6.08 -12.71 4.66
N SER A 26 -5.92 -12.26 5.89
CA SER A 26 -4.93 -12.81 6.82
C SER A 26 -5.56 -13.18 8.16
N THR A 27 -5.07 -14.25 8.76
CA THR A 27 -5.47 -14.68 10.11
C THR A 27 -4.82 -13.85 11.21
N LYS A 28 -3.70 -13.17 10.89
CA LYS A 28 -2.91 -12.41 11.84
C LYS A 28 -2.93 -10.94 11.47
N ARG A 29 -3.16 -10.09 12.48
CA ARG A 29 -3.02 -8.64 12.34
C ARG A 29 -1.56 -8.24 12.16
N PHE A 30 -1.34 -7.29 11.26
CA PHE A 30 -0.02 -6.75 10.96
C PHE A 30 0.34 -5.63 11.92
N TYR A 31 1.53 -5.74 12.53
CA TYR A 31 2.11 -4.72 13.40
C TYR A 31 3.55 -4.50 12.97
N ASP A 32 3.92 -3.24 12.78
CA ASP A 32 5.29 -2.82 12.47
C ASP A 32 5.79 -1.88 13.57
N ASP A 33 6.09 -2.47 14.73
CA ASP A 33 6.57 -1.73 15.91
C ASP A 33 7.96 -1.13 15.70
N ALA A 34 8.71 -1.59 14.68
CA ALA A 34 10.03 -1.07 14.35
C ALA A 34 9.96 0.33 13.73
N ASN A 35 9.06 0.53 12.76
CA ASN A 35 8.85 1.83 12.12
C ASN A 35 7.76 2.65 12.83
N PHE A 36 6.79 1.98 13.43
CA PHE A 36 5.62 2.58 14.08
C PHE A 36 5.47 2.07 15.53
N PRO A 37 6.35 2.47 16.46
CA PRO A 37 6.33 1.98 17.85
C PRO A 37 5.04 2.34 18.62
N LYS A 38 4.25 3.30 18.10
CA LYS A 38 2.95 3.69 18.66
C LYS A 38 1.75 3.09 17.90
N GLY A 39 2.01 2.32 16.84
CA GLY A 39 1.02 1.77 15.92
C GLY A 39 0.54 2.77 14.85
N PHE A 40 -0.12 2.24 13.81
CA PHE A 40 -0.56 3.03 12.65
C PHE A 40 -1.59 4.12 13.00
N LYS A 41 -2.53 3.81 13.90
CA LYS A 41 -3.60 4.74 14.34
C LYS A 41 -3.07 5.99 15.04
N ARG A 42 -1.89 5.92 15.66
CA ARG A 42 -1.29 7.02 16.44
C ARG A 42 -0.12 7.72 15.74
N CYS A 43 0.30 7.23 14.58
CA CYS A 43 1.39 7.84 13.82
C CYS A 43 1.00 9.21 13.25
N GLY A 44 -0.28 9.42 12.95
CA GLY A 44 -0.79 10.65 12.35
C GLY A 44 -0.68 10.70 10.82
N ASP A 45 0.09 9.80 10.21
CA ASP A 45 0.20 9.69 8.75
C ASP A 45 -0.95 8.89 8.11
N PHE A 46 -1.59 8.01 8.89
CA PHE A 46 -2.71 7.18 8.44
C PHE A 46 -4.02 7.65 9.06
N THR A 47 -5.07 7.64 8.26
CA THR A 47 -6.45 7.73 8.77
C THR A 47 -6.81 6.47 9.54
N SER A 48 -7.80 6.55 10.43
CA SER A 48 -8.23 5.38 11.21
C SER A 48 -8.65 4.20 10.31
N LYS A 49 -9.28 4.48 9.16
CA LYS A 49 -9.70 3.45 8.20
C LYS A 49 -8.51 2.78 7.52
N GLU A 50 -7.54 3.56 7.07
CA GLU A 50 -6.30 3.04 6.47
C GLU A 50 -5.52 2.19 7.47
N ALA A 51 -5.43 2.63 8.72
CA ALA A 51 -4.77 1.87 9.78
C ALA A 51 -5.45 0.52 10.03
N ASP A 52 -6.79 0.48 10.11
CA ASP A 52 -7.54 -0.77 10.26
C ASP A 52 -7.35 -1.71 9.04
N LEU A 53 -7.30 -1.18 7.82
CA LEU A 53 -7.04 -1.97 6.62
C LEU A 53 -5.61 -2.55 6.62
N LEU A 54 -4.62 -1.74 6.98
CA LEU A 54 -3.24 -2.17 7.05
C LEU A 54 -3.03 -3.22 8.16
N GLU A 55 -3.70 -3.05 9.30
CA GLU A 55 -3.69 -4.05 10.37
C GLU A 55 -4.34 -5.37 9.93
N GLN A 56 -5.43 -5.34 9.17
CA GLN A 56 -6.14 -6.56 8.75
C GLN A 56 -5.45 -7.32 7.62
N HIS A 57 -4.96 -6.60 6.62
CA HIS A 57 -4.48 -7.19 5.37
C HIS A 57 -2.96 -7.04 5.17
N GLY A 58 -2.29 -6.24 5.98
CA GLY A 58 -0.84 -5.96 5.86
C GLY A 58 0.01 -7.22 5.94
N GLN A 59 -0.44 -8.24 6.67
CA GLN A 59 0.28 -9.50 6.78
C GLN A 59 0.21 -10.30 5.47
N ALA A 60 -0.96 -10.33 4.81
CA ALA A 60 -1.11 -10.96 3.50
C ALA A 60 -0.30 -10.20 2.45
N MET A 61 -0.41 -8.88 2.40
CA MET A 61 0.39 -8.04 1.50
C MET A 61 1.90 -8.27 1.70
N LYS A 62 2.38 -8.28 2.95
CA LYS A 62 3.79 -8.56 3.25
C LYS A 62 4.22 -9.93 2.72
N ASN A 63 3.42 -10.96 2.94
CA ASN A 63 3.76 -12.32 2.49
C ASN A 63 3.79 -12.44 0.97
N LEU A 64 2.93 -11.71 0.25
CA LEU A 64 2.96 -11.62 -1.22
C LEU A 64 4.24 -10.92 -1.69
N VAL A 65 4.61 -9.80 -1.05
CA VAL A 65 5.85 -9.06 -1.39
C VAL A 65 7.11 -9.89 -1.10
N ASP A 66 7.11 -10.63 0.01
CA ASP A 66 8.21 -11.52 0.39
C ASP A 66 8.29 -12.78 -0.51
N GLY A 67 7.24 -13.07 -1.29
CA GLY A 67 7.11 -14.29 -2.09
C GLY A 67 6.78 -15.53 -1.25
N SER A 68 6.48 -15.37 0.04
CA SER A 68 6.03 -16.45 0.92
C SER A 68 4.63 -16.95 0.56
N GLN A 69 3.81 -16.13 -0.11
CA GLN A 69 2.52 -16.51 -0.67
C GLN A 69 2.46 -16.16 -2.15
N LEU A 70 1.81 -17.02 -2.95
CA LEU A 70 1.57 -16.78 -4.36
C LEU A 70 0.27 -15.97 -4.55
N PRO A 71 0.22 -15.05 -5.53
CA PRO A 71 -1.00 -14.34 -5.86
C PRO A 71 -2.05 -15.34 -6.33
N ARG A 72 -3.26 -15.27 -5.77
CA ARG A 72 -4.37 -16.15 -6.16
C ARG A 72 -5.46 -15.39 -6.91
N ASN A 73 -5.58 -14.10 -6.63
CA ASN A 73 -6.57 -13.22 -7.21
C ASN A 73 -5.94 -12.21 -8.18
N VAL A 74 -6.76 -11.68 -9.08
CA VAL A 74 -6.36 -10.62 -10.02
C VAL A 74 -5.88 -9.38 -9.26
N ASP A 75 -6.52 -9.03 -8.13
CA ASP A 75 -6.07 -7.92 -7.28
C ASP A 75 -4.66 -8.15 -6.72
N GLU A 76 -4.33 -9.40 -6.33
CA GLU A 76 -3.02 -9.75 -5.78
C GLU A 76 -1.93 -9.74 -6.85
N ASP A 77 -2.27 -10.17 -8.07
CA ASP A 77 -1.38 -10.13 -9.22
C ASP A 77 -1.08 -8.69 -9.67
N GLN A 78 -2.10 -7.85 -9.75
CA GLN A 78 -1.95 -6.41 -9.99
C GLN A 78 -1.10 -5.76 -8.89
N PHE A 79 -1.37 -6.09 -7.63
CA PHE A 79 -0.60 -5.59 -6.51
C PHE A 79 0.89 -5.91 -6.66
N ILE A 80 1.26 -7.15 -6.99
CA ILE A 80 2.67 -7.53 -7.22
C ILE A 80 3.27 -6.72 -8.38
N SER A 81 2.54 -6.56 -9.48
CA SER A 81 2.97 -5.75 -10.62
C SER A 81 3.21 -4.28 -10.24
N VAL A 82 2.39 -3.73 -9.35
CA VAL A 82 2.56 -2.38 -8.79
C VAL A 82 3.79 -2.31 -7.89
N ILE A 83 4.04 -3.31 -7.04
CA ILE A 83 5.23 -3.34 -6.18
C ILE A 83 6.52 -3.46 -6.98
N GLN A 84 6.49 -4.17 -8.11
CA GLN A 84 7.60 -4.25 -9.06
C GLN A 84 7.82 -2.96 -9.84
N GLY A 85 6.89 -1.99 -9.78
CA GLY A 85 6.98 -0.73 -10.52
C GLY A 85 6.54 -0.85 -11.99
N THR A 86 5.93 -1.97 -12.37
CA THR A 86 5.41 -2.19 -13.73
C THR A 86 4.11 -1.43 -13.97
N LEU A 87 3.28 -1.29 -12.93
CA LEU A 87 1.98 -0.60 -13.00
C LEU A 87 1.84 0.48 -11.92
N PRO A 88 1.05 1.55 -12.16
CA PRO A 88 0.70 2.52 -11.14
C PRO A 88 -0.32 1.95 -10.15
N ALA A 89 -0.15 2.29 -8.87
CA ALA A 89 -1.09 1.94 -7.80
C ALA A 89 -2.46 2.57 -8.07
N THR A 90 -3.48 1.75 -8.30
CA THR A 90 -4.83 2.21 -8.67
C THR A 90 -5.82 1.90 -7.55
N THR A 91 -5.65 0.76 -6.89
CA THR A 91 -6.53 0.34 -5.79
C THR A 91 -6.15 1.06 -4.49
N PRO A 92 -7.11 1.26 -3.57
CA PRO A 92 -6.82 1.83 -2.25
C PRO A 92 -5.78 0.99 -1.48
N MET A 93 -5.72 -0.32 -1.76
CA MET A 93 -4.82 -1.25 -1.11
C MET A 93 -3.37 -1.06 -1.52
N GLU A 94 -3.13 -0.94 -2.82
CA GLU A 94 -1.82 -0.65 -3.39
C GLU A 94 -1.32 0.72 -2.95
N LEU A 95 -2.18 1.73 -2.98
CA LEU A 95 -1.86 3.09 -2.54
C LEU A 95 -1.46 3.11 -1.05
N LEU A 96 -2.22 2.40 -0.22
CA LEU A 96 -1.95 2.26 1.21
C LEU A 96 -0.61 1.56 1.47
N TRP A 97 -0.33 0.47 0.77
CA TRP A 97 0.95 -0.23 0.91
C TRP A 97 2.14 0.59 0.42
N SER A 98 1.99 1.29 -0.70
CA SER A 98 3.01 2.20 -1.23
C SER A 98 3.32 3.33 -0.24
N LYS A 99 2.27 3.91 0.37
CA LYS A 99 2.38 4.88 1.46
C LYS A 99 3.10 4.29 2.67
N TYR A 100 2.72 3.09 3.11
CA TYR A 100 3.40 2.38 4.19
C TYR A 100 4.88 2.16 3.88
N CYS A 101 5.24 1.66 2.70
CA CYS A 101 6.64 1.42 2.31
C CYS A 101 7.46 2.71 2.32
N ARG A 102 6.87 3.83 1.87
CA ARG A 102 7.51 5.15 1.92
C ARG A 102 7.77 5.62 3.34
N LEU A 103 6.80 5.45 4.24
CA LEU A 103 6.93 5.87 5.64
C LEU A 103 7.87 4.95 6.42
N ALA A 104 7.81 3.63 6.18
CA ALA A 104 8.67 2.64 6.79
C ALA A 104 10.15 2.79 6.39
N LYS A 105 10.44 3.29 5.17
CA LYS A 105 11.80 3.64 4.75
C LYS A 105 12.39 4.83 5.52
N GLY A 106 11.57 5.56 6.27
CA GLY A 106 11.98 6.74 7.02
C GLY A 106 12.18 7.96 6.13
N LYS A 107 12.16 9.14 6.75
CA LYS A 107 12.49 10.40 6.07
C LYS A 107 14.02 10.47 5.94
N PRO A 108 14.58 10.78 4.75
CA PRO A 108 16.02 11.01 4.65
C PRO A 108 16.40 12.13 5.62
N PHE A 109 17.31 11.82 6.55
CA PHE A 109 17.82 12.79 7.50
C PHE A 109 18.74 13.75 6.75
N TYR A 110 18.21 14.90 6.34
CA TYR A 110 19.04 16.01 5.87
C TYR A 110 19.66 16.65 7.10
N ALA A 111 20.86 16.19 7.47
CA ALA A 111 21.66 16.88 8.48
C ALA A 111 21.86 18.32 8.01
N VAL A 112 21.35 19.30 8.77
CA VAL A 112 21.69 20.71 8.60
C VAL A 112 23.10 20.91 9.15
N LEU A 113 24.10 20.40 8.43
CA LEU A 113 25.48 20.82 8.61
C LEU A 113 25.62 22.15 7.89
N GLY A 114 25.92 23.22 8.64
CA GLY A 114 26.07 24.57 8.09
C GLY A 114 27.11 24.61 6.97
N THR A 115 26.68 25.14 5.82
CA THR A 115 27.46 25.69 4.68
C THR A 115 28.71 24.94 4.20
N ILE A 116 28.69 24.36 2.99
CA ILE A 116 29.27 24.98 1.76
C ILE A 116 28.95 24.14 0.51
N ASN A 117 28.56 24.86 -0.56
CA ASN A 117 28.62 24.57 -2.00
C ASN A 117 27.85 23.36 -2.59
N THR A 118 26.84 23.72 -3.38
CA THR A 118 26.15 22.90 -4.40
C THR A 118 27.11 22.51 -5.55
N PRO A 119 26.72 21.57 -6.42
CA PRO A 119 26.12 22.08 -7.66
C PRO A 119 24.82 21.38 -8.08
N ALA A 120 23.88 22.25 -8.47
CA ALA A 120 22.91 22.11 -9.55
C ALA A 120 22.09 20.80 -9.63
N SER A 121 20.89 20.92 -9.07
CA SER A 121 19.66 20.25 -9.50
C SER A 121 19.63 19.97 -11.00
N ALA A 122 19.69 18.70 -11.38
CA ALA A 122 19.29 18.23 -12.70
C ALA A 122 17.77 18.33 -12.79
N LYS A 123 17.31 19.50 -13.24
CA LYS A 123 15.93 19.74 -13.66
C LYS A 123 15.74 18.99 -14.98
N VAL A 124 15.14 17.80 -14.93
CA VAL A 124 14.64 17.13 -16.12
C VAL A 124 13.31 17.79 -16.47
N GLU A 125 13.37 18.78 -17.36
CA GLU A 125 12.18 19.34 -18.01
C GLU A 125 11.73 18.32 -19.06
N ILE A 126 10.62 17.66 -18.80
CA ILE A 126 9.91 16.87 -19.80
C ILE A 126 9.01 17.86 -20.53
N GLU A 127 9.48 18.38 -21.66
CA GLU A 127 8.61 18.98 -22.66
C GLU A 127 7.82 17.85 -23.30
N VAL A 128 6.60 17.62 -22.82
CA VAL A 128 5.60 16.85 -23.56
C VAL A 128 5.02 17.79 -24.61
N GLU A 129 5.58 17.68 -25.81
CA GLU A 129 5.00 18.19 -27.04
C GLU A 129 3.64 17.48 -27.21
N PHE A 130 2.56 18.23 -26.95
CA PHE A 130 1.21 17.79 -27.23
C PHE A 130 1.02 17.86 -28.75
N ASP A 131 1.16 16.72 -29.41
CA ASP A 131 0.80 16.55 -30.82
C ASP A 131 -0.73 16.75 -30.93
N ASP A 132 -1.09 17.81 -31.64
CA ASP A 132 -2.45 18.27 -31.91
C ASP A 132 -3.18 17.21 -32.75
N VAL A 133 -3.88 16.29 -32.07
CA VAL A 133 -4.85 15.39 -32.71
C VAL A 133 -6.04 16.25 -33.13
N GLU A 134 -6.02 16.73 -34.37
CA GLU A 134 -7.23 17.26 -34.99
C GLU A 134 -8.21 16.11 -35.26
N GLU A 135 -9.44 16.45 -34.89
CA GLU A 135 -10.65 15.67 -34.74
C GLU A 135 -11.12 15.05 -36.08
N ASP A 136 -11.33 13.73 -36.06
CA ASP A 136 -12.04 12.97 -37.09
C ASP A 136 -13.52 13.37 -37.10
N VAL A 137 -13.89 14.28 -37.99
CA VAL A 137 -15.29 14.58 -38.33
C VAL A 137 -15.67 13.86 -39.62
N SER A 138 -15.81 12.53 -39.54
CA SER A 138 -16.53 11.78 -40.58
C SER A 138 -18.03 12.03 -40.41
N ASP A 139 -18.52 13.07 -41.08
CA ASP A 139 -19.93 13.36 -41.29
C ASP A 139 -20.55 12.17 -42.05
N THR A 140 -21.28 11.31 -41.34
CA THR A 140 -22.15 10.30 -41.95
C THR A 140 -23.57 10.53 -41.43
N ASP A 141 -24.19 11.57 -41.98
CA ASP A 141 -25.63 11.77 -41.94
C ASP A 141 -26.30 10.68 -42.79
N GLU A 142 -26.84 9.65 -42.15
CA GLU A 142 -27.83 8.76 -42.77
C GLU A 142 -29.15 8.89 -42.02
N PRO A 143 -30.09 9.68 -42.56
CA PRO A 143 -31.51 9.49 -42.31
C PRO A 143 -32.27 9.00 -43.55
N GLU A 144 -33.06 7.95 -43.28
CA GLU A 144 -34.24 7.38 -43.96
C GLU A 144 -34.07 6.32 -45.07
#